data_AF-A0A954TRV9-F1
#
_entry.id   AF-A0A954TRV9-F1
#
_cell.length_a   1.000
_cell.length_b   1.000
_cell.length_c   1.000
_cell.angle_alpha   90.00
_cell.angle_beta   90.00
_cell.angle_gamma   90.00
#
_symmetry.space_group_name_H-M   'P 1'
#
loop_
_entity.id
_entity.type
_entity.pdbx_description
1 polymer ?
#
loop_
_entity_poly.entity_id
_entity_poly.type
_entity_poly.pdbx_seq_one_letter_code
_entity_poly.pdbx_strand_id
1 'polypeptide(L)'
;MITTANQIDRTEGEITQLRSLDEIRQRRYERHVERRRISKEAKRPTAPLAVKVAEVTKPPEVKIVFTMETLTHYDTILGTIERLAVDQPLDALPIAKSLLASLLRLSWARVTGRRLTNPPPEDVPHKLWLRQATTKPAFKRLQYAIKSDTSVSNLLECSRGLLIWLASDPDSVLQ
;
A
#
# COMPACT_ATOMS: atom_id res chain seq x y z
N MET A 1 -53.02 -44.69 14.08
CA MET A 1 -52.83 -43.75 12.96
C MET A 1 -51.81 -42.70 13.42
N ILE A 2 -50.55 -42.80 12.99
CA ILE A 2 -49.47 -41.88 13.37
C ILE A 2 -48.71 -41.56 12.08
N THR A 3 -48.73 -40.29 11.63
CA THR A 3 -47.66 -39.68 10.80
C THR A 3 -47.98 -38.22 10.49
N THR A 4 -47.53 -37.28 11.32
CA THR A 4 -47.50 -35.84 11.00
C THR A 4 -46.42 -35.08 11.80
N ALA A 5 -45.27 -35.70 12.07
CA ALA A 5 -44.20 -35.07 12.88
C ALA A 5 -42.87 -34.82 12.14
N ASN A 6 -42.71 -35.25 10.87
CA ASN A 6 -41.38 -35.26 10.21
C ASN A 6 -41.18 -34.24 9.08
N GLN A 7 -42.07 -33.25 8.91
CA GLN A 7 -41.98 -32.28 7.80
C GLN A 7 -41.52 -30.88 8.20
N ILE A 8 -41.51 -30.53 9.49
CA ILE A 8 -41.20 -29.16 9.95
C ILE A 8 -39.70 -28.96 10.20
N ASP A 9 -38.98 -29.99 10.67
CA ASP A 9 -37.54 -29.89 10.95
C ASP A 9 -36.64 -29.84 9.70
N ARG A 10 -37.11 -30.33 8.54
CA ARG A 10 -36.31 -30.29 7.30
C ARG A 10 -36.24 -28.89 6.70
N THR A 11 -37.32 -28.11 6.82
CA THR A 11 -37.40 -26.77 6.26
C THR A 11 -36.56 -25.76 7.05
N GLU A 12 -36.52 -25.85 8.38
CA GLU A 12 -35.74 -24.90 9.18
C GLU A 12 -34.23 -25.08 8.99
N GLY A 13 -33.76 -26.33 8.88
CA GLY A 13 -32.36 -26.65 8.55
C GLY A 13 -31.97 -26.17 7.15
N GLU A 14 -32.81 -26.39 6.14
CA GLU A 14 -32.57 -25.91 4.77
C GLU A 14 -32.64 -24.38 4.66
N ILE A 15 -33.61 -23.72 5.32
CA ILE A 15 -33.73 -22.26 5.32
C ILE A 15 -32.52 -21.61 6.02
N THR A 16 -32.01 -22.22 7.09
CA THR A 16 -30.82 -21.73 7.81
C THR A 16 -29.54 -21.94 6.98
N GLN A 17 -29.42 -23.08 6.30
CA GLN A 17 -28.31 -23.34 5.37
C GLN A 17 -28.36 -22.43 4.14
N LEU A 18 -29.54 -22.14 3.59
CA LEU A 18 -29.72 -21.22 2.46
C LEU A 18 -29.38 -19.78 2.86
N ARG A 19 -29.80 -19.31 4.05
CA ARG A 19 -29.38 -18.01 4.60
C ARG A 19 -27.86 -17.94 4.76
N SER A 20 -27.23 -19.01 5.25
CA SER A 20 -25.77 -19.11 5.36
C SER A 20 -25.07 -19.06 4.00
N LEU A 21 -25.62 -19.74 2.98
CA LEU A 21 -25.06 -19.73 1.63
C LEU A 21 -25.21 -18.38 0.94
N ASP A 22 -26.34 -17.71 1.11
CA ASP A 22 -26.56 -16.38 0.54
C ASP A 22 -25.71 -15.31 1.23
N GLU A 23 -25.50 -15.40 2.55
CA GLU A 23 -24.52 -14.56 3.25
C GLU A 23 -23.08 -14.80 2.74
N ILE A 24 -22.71 -16.07 2.48
CA ILE A 24 -21.40 -16.41 1.92
C ILE A 24 -21.27 -15.85 0.49
N ARG A 25 -22.32 -15.94 -0.33
CA ARG A 25 -22.35 -15.38 -1.69
C ARG A 25 -22.26 -13.86 -1.65
N GLN A 26 -22.99 -13.21 -0.75
CA GLN A 26 -22.97 -11.76 -0.56
C GLN A 26 -21.58 -11.28 -0.14
N ARG A 27 -20.96 -11.92 0.87
CA ARG A 27 -19.58 -11.61 1.28
C ARG A 27 -18.55 -11.86 0.18
N ARG A 28 -18.78 -12.83 -0.71
CA ARG A 28 -17.91 -13.08 -1.87
C ARG A 28 -18.10 -12.00 -2.92
N TYR A 29 -19.33 -11.59 -3.19
CA TYR A 29 -19.67 -10.51 -4.11
C TYR A 29 -19.08 -9.18 -3.64
N GLU A 30 -19.29 -8.80 -2.39
CA GLU A 30 -18.71 -7.61 -1.76
C GLU A 30 -17.17 -7.63 -1.86
N ARG A 31 -16.54 -8.76 -1.51
CA ARG A 31 -15.09 -8.92 -1.68
C ARG A 31 -14.63 -8.77 -3.12
N HIS A 32 -15.42 -9.24 -4.08
CA HIS A 32 -15.10 -9.14 -5.51
C HIS A 32 -15.26 -7.70 -6.02
N VAL A 33 -16.35 -7.02 -5.64
CA VAL A 33 -16.58 -5.60 -5.93
C VAL A 33 -15.46 -4.75 -5.34
N GLU A 34 -15.08 -5.01 -4.09
CA GLU A 34 -14.00 -4.31 -3.41
C GLU A 34 -12.65 -4.55 -4.09
N ARG A 35 -12.34 -5.80 -4.48
CA ARG A 35 -11.14 -6.10 -5.28
C ARG A 35 -11.13 -5.37 -6.62
N ARG A 36 -12.28 -5.26 -7.30
CA ARG A 36 -12.41 -4.51 -8.55
C ARG A 36 -12.22 -3.01 -8.32
N ARG A 37 -12.76 -2.46 -7.23
CA ARG A 37 -12.58 -1.06 -6.85
C ARG A 37 -11.09 -0.76 -6.58
N ILE A 38 -10.44 -1.55 -5.73
CA ILE A 38 -9.02 -1.41 -5.42
C ILE A 38 -8.15 -1.56 -6.68
N SER A 39 -8.47 -2.50 -7.58
CA SER A 39 -7.73 -2.69 -8.83
C SER A 39 -7.88 -1.50 -9.77
N LYS A 40 -9.08 -0.92 -9.88
CA LYS A 40 -9.32 0.31 -10.64
C LYS A 40 -8.62 1.52 -10.01
N GLU A 41 -8.61 1.61 -8.68
CA GLU A 41 -7.93 2.67 -7.92
C GLU A 41 -6.40 2.56 -7.99
N ALA A 42 -5.86 1.34 -8.02
CA ALA A 42 -4.45 1.10 -8.27
C ALA A 42 -3.98 1.57 -9.65
N LYS A 43 -4.91 1.59 -10.62
CA LYS A 43 -4.65 2.09 -11.99
C LYS A 43 -4.90 3.59 -12.14
N ARG A 44 -5.53 4.25 -11.17
CA ARG A 44 -5.83 5.68 -11.24
C ARG A 44 -4.75 6.49 -10.51
N PRO A 45 -4.14 7.49 -11.16
CA PRO A 45 -3.18 8.37 -10.50
C PRO A 45 -3.82 9.21 -9.38
N THR A 46 -5.03 9.72 -9.63
CA THR A 46 -5.53 10.98 -9.03
C THR A 46 -5.82 11.01 -7.52
N ALA A 47 -5.82 9.89 -6.79
CA ALA A 47 -6.06 9.92 -5.34
C ALA A 47 -4.74 9.98 -4.55
N PRO A 48 -4.61 10.81 -3.48
CA PRO A 48 -3.45 10.78 -2.61
C PRO A 48 -3.27 9.39 -1.99
N LEU A 49 -2.03 8.94 -1.85
CA LEU A 49 -1.72 7.68 -1.17
C LEU A 49 -2.16 7.77 0.29
N ALA A 50 -3.24 7.07 0.64
CA ALA A 50 -3.64 6.88 2.03
C ALA A 50 -2.64 5.93 2.71
N VAL A 51 -1.48 6.46 3.10
CA VAL A 51 -0.53 5.76 3.97
C VAL A 51 -1.01 5.95 5.40
N LYS A 52 -1.13 4.85 6.16
CA LYS A 52 -1.42 4.96 7.59
C LYS A 52 -0.12 5.35 8.27
N VAL A 53 -0.15 6.39 9.10
CA VAL A 53 0.89 6.55 10.12
C VAL A 53 0.70 5.34 11.04
N ALA A 54 1.59 4.35 10.94
CA ALA A 54 1.52 3.23 11.86
C ALA A 54 1.85 3.76 13.25
N GLU A 55 0.94 3.58 14.20
CA GLU A 55 1.31 3.56 15.61
C GLU A 55 2.23 2.35 15.82
N VAL A 56 3.53 2.61 15.81
CA VAL A 56 4.57 1.61 16.00
C VAL A 56 4.46 1.08 17.43
N THR A 57 3.74 -0.02 17.62
CA THR A 57 3.68 -0.75 18.88
C THR A 57 5.02 -1.47 19.09
N LYS A 58 5.91 -0.80 19.84
CA LYS A 58 7.30 -1.12 20.22
C LYS A 58 8.38 -0.79 19.17
N PRO A 59 9.20 0.26 19.41
CA PRO A 59 10.40 0.49 18.61
C PRO A 59 11.54 -0.46 19.04
N PRO A 60 12.34 -1.01 18.10
CA PRO A 60 13.70 -1.45 18.41
C PRO A 60 14.64 -0.25 18.62
N GLU A 61 15.69 -0.44 19.43
CA GLU A 61 16.62 0.56 20.03
C GLU A 61 17.46 1.43 19.08
N VAL A 62 17.11 1.56 17.80
CA VAL A 62 17.77 2.51 16.89
C VAL A 62 16.72 3.35 16.20
N LYS A 63 16.45 4.53 16.75
CA LYS A 63 15.66 5.57 16.06
C LYS A 63 16.40 5.95 14.78
N ILE A 64 15.78 5.68 13.64
CA ILE A 64 16.26 6.19 12.35
C ILE A 64 15.75 7.61 12.25
N VAL A 65 16.68 8.54 12.41
CA VAL A 65 16.44 9.95 12.25
C VAL A 65 16.74 10.29 10.79
N PHE A 66 15.72 10.66 10.02
CA PHE A 66 15.90 11.27 8.70
C PHE A 66 16.04 12.77 8.90
N THR A 67 17.14 13.37 8.42
CA THR A 67 17.30 14.81 8.49
C THR A 67 16.36 15.48 7.48
N MET A 68 15.85 16.67 7.82
CA MET A 68 15.05 17.46 6.89
C MET A 68 15.81 17.74 5.59
N GLU A 69 17.12 17.96 5.68
CA GLU A 69 18.01 18.12 4.53
C GLU A 69 17.95 16.92 3.56
N THR A 70 17.95 15.69 4.09
CA THR A 70 17.83 14.48 3.28
C THR A 70 16.48 14.42 2.56
N LEU A 71 15.39 14.78 3.24
CA LEU A 71 14.05 14.80 2.65
C LEU A 71 13.91 15.90 1.60
N THR A 72 14.47 17.09 1.84
CA THR A 72 14.53 18.19 0.86
C THR A 72 15.33 17.80 -0.38
N HIS A 73 16.41 17.02 -0.21
CA HIS A 73 17.17 16.50 -1.34
C HIS A 73 16.32 15.56 -2.20
N TYR A 74 15.58 14.63 -1.58
CA TYR A 74 14.66 13.76 -2.33
C TYR A 74 13.50 14.51 -2.98
N ASP A 75 12.97 15.55 -2.34
CA ASP A 75 11.93 16.40 -2.93
C ASP A 75 12.46 17.19 -4.14
N THR A 76 13.71 17.68 -4.06
CA THR A 76 14.39 18.33 -5.18
C THR A 76 14.57 17.34 -6.34
N ILE A 77 15.03 16.11 -6.06
CA ILE A 77 15.14 15.05 -7.07
C ILE A 77 13.76 14.78 -7.70
N LEU A 78 12.71 14.64 -6.88
CA LEU A 78 11.35 14.42 -7.37
C LEU A 78 10.90 15.54 -8.32
N GLY A 79 11.13 16.81 -7.94
CA GLY A 79 10.84 17.97 -8.80
C GLY A 79 11.65 18.01 -10.10
N THR A 80 12.91 17.56 -10.08
CA THR A 80 13.71 17.44 -11.31
C THR A 80 13.20 16.33 -12.23
N ILE A 81 12.80 15.18 -11.69
CA ILE A 81 12.22 14.08 -12.47
C ILE A 81 10.86 14.48 -13.02
N GLU A 82 10.07 15.26 -12.29
CA GLU A 82 8.79 15.80 -12.78
C GLU A 82 8.97 16.68 -14.02
N ARG A 83 9.96 17.58 -14.00
CA ARG A 83 10.31 18.39 -15.17
C ARG A 83 10.82 17.51 -16.32
N LEU A 84 11.74 16.59 -16.01
CA LEU A 84 12.26 15.66 -17.01
C LEU A 84 11.16 14.77 -17.62
N ALA A 85 10.12 14.42 -16.87
CA ALA A 85 9.00 13.63 -17.38
C ALA A 85 8.16 14.39 -18.43
N VAL A 86 8.17 15.73 -18.40
CA VAL A 86 7.52 16.57 -19.41
C VAL A 86 8.35 16.59 -20.69
N ASP A 87 9.67 16.78 -20.56
CA ASP A 87 10.56 16.98 -21.70
C ASP A 87 11.01 15.65 -22.34
N GLN A 88 11.32 14.65 -21.52
CA GLN A 88 11.94 13.36 -21.91
C GLN A 88 11.40 12.20 -21.05
N PRO A 89 10.17 11.73 -21.30
CA PRO A 89 9.51 10.72 -20.47
C PRO A 89 10.19 9.34 -20.47
N LEU A 90 10.92 8.99 -21.55
CA LEU A 90 11.65 7.73 -21.65
C LEU A 90 12.83 7.66 -20.67
N ASP A 91 13.54 8.77 -20.50
CA ASP A 91 14.70 8.88 -19.60
C ASP A 91 14.26 9.12 -18.15
N ALA A 92 13.13 9.78 -17.94
CA ALA A 92 12.55 9.97 -16.61
C ALA A 92 12.11 8.66 -15.95
N LEU A 93 11.68 7.66 -16.75
CA LEU A 93 11.17 6.38 -16.24
C LEU A 93 12.17 5.58 -15.37
N PRO A 94 13.39 5.25 -15.83
CA PRO A 94 14.36 4.52 -15.01
C PRO A 94 14.75 5.29 -13.74
N ILE A 95 14.84 6.63 -13.83
CA ILE A 95 15.18 7.48 -12.68
C ILE A 95 14.03 7.45 -11.66
N ALA A 96 12.78 7.60 -12.09
CA ALA A 96 11.60 7.50 -11.23
C ALA A 96 11.48 6.12 -10.56
N LYS A 97 11.78 5.03 -11.29
CA LYS A 97 11.80 3.66 -10.72
C LYS A 97 12.89 3.53 -9.64
N SER A 98 14.07 4.09 -9.87
CA SER A 98 15.18 4.06 -8.90
C SER A 98 14.89 4.88 -7.63
N LEU A 99 14.26 6.05 -7.78
CA LEU A 99 13.82 6.88 -6.67
C LEU A 99 12.78 6.14 -5.82
N LEU A 100 11.74 5.59 -6.45
CA LEU A 100 10.70 4.84 -5.75
C LEU A 100 11.30 3.63 -4.98
N ALA A 101 12.22 2.90 -5.59
CA ALA A 101 12.92 1.79 -4.94
C ALA A 101 13.71 2.24 -3.70
N SER A 102 14.38 3.39 -3.79
CA SER A 102 15.15 3.96 -2.68
C SER A 102 14.22 4.41 -1.53
N LEU A 103 13.13 5.11 -1.85
CA LEU A 103 12.13 5.55 -0.87
C LEU A 103 11.44 4.38 -0.16
N LEU A 104 11.18 3.28 -0.88
CA LEU A 104 10.65 2.05 -0.28
C LEU A 104 11.64 1.43 0.70
N ARG A 105 12.92 1.35 0.33
CA ARG A 105 13.96 0.84 1.26
C ARG A 105 14.09 1.72 2.49
N LEU A 106 14.03 3.04 2.33
CA LEU A 106 14.03 3.98 3.47
C LEU A 106 12.79 3.78 4.35
N SER A 107 11.63 3.59 3.72
CA SER A 107 10.37 3.30 4.42
C SER A 107 10.44 1.98 5.20
N TRP A 108 11.08 0.96 4.63
CA TRP A 108 11.30 -0.30 5.33
C TRP A 108 12.31 -0.18 6.47
N ALA A 109 13.40 0.55 6.25
CA ALA A 109 14.37 0.84 7.28
C ALA A 109 13.66 1.51 8.46
N ARG A 110 12.82 2.53 8.21
CA ARG A 110 12.01 3.21 9.23
C ARG A 110 11.16 2.24 10.05
N VAL A 111 10.39 1.37 9.40
CA VAL A 111 9.50 0.42 10.10
C VAL A 111 10.27 -0.61 10.91
N THR A 112 11.49 -0.98 10.50
CA THR A 112 12.27 -2.04 11.13
C THR A 112 13.37 -1.56 12.08
N GLY A 113 13.74 -0.29 12.04
CA GLY A 113 14.93 0.25 12.70
C GLY A 113 16.26 -0.24 12.12
N ARG A 114 16.26 -1.01 11.01
CA ARG A 114 17.47 -1.64 10.45
C ARG A 114 17.97 -0.93 9.20
N ARG A 115 18.97 -0.04 9.37
CA ARG A 115 19.56 0.79 8.31
C ARG A 115 20.24 -0.01 7.19
N LEU A 116 20.83 -1.15 7.50
CA LEU A 116 21.62 -1.96 6.56
C LEU A 116 20.80 -2.97 5.75
N THR A 117 19.47 -2.99 5.92
CA THR A 117 18.63 -3.91 5.15
C THR A 117 18.39 -3.37 3.74
N ASN A 118 18.87 -4.10 2.73
CA ASN A 118 18.66 -3.81 1.31
C ASN A 118 17.73 -4.85 0.67
N PRO A 119 16.44 -4.90 1.05
CA PRO A 119 15.51 -5.83 0.44
C PRO A 119 15.29 -5.48 -1.06
N PRO A 120 14.96 -6.48 -1.89
CA PRO A 120 14.45 -6.24 -3.24
C PRO A 120 13.24 -5.29 -3.18
N PRO A 121 13.17 -4.23 -4.00
CA PRO A 121 12.12 -3.22 -3.90
C PRO A 121 10.72 -3.81 -4.13
N GLU A 122 10.63 -4.87 -4.93
CA GLU A 122 9.39 -5.61 -5.21
C GLU A 122 8.76 -6.31 -3.98
N ASP A 123 9.57 -6.65 -2.98
CA ASP A 123 9.11 -7.29 -1.75
C ASP A 123 8.69 -6.29 -0.69
N VAL A 124 9.20 -5.05 -0.77
CA VAL A 124 9.00 -4.03 0.26
C VAL A 124 7.53 -3.67 0.47
N PRO A 125 6.70 -3.44 -0.57
CA PRO A 125 5.28 -3.16 -0.37
C PRO A 125 4.56 -4.24 0.43
N HIS A 126 4.89 -5.51 0.20
CA HIS A 126 4.28 -6.62 0.93
C HIS A 126 4.72 -6.63 2.40
N LYS A 127 6.02 -6.40 2.65
CA LYS A 127 6.59 -6.31 3.99
C LYS A 127 6.00 -5.14 4.80
N LEU A 128 5.81 -3.98 4.17
CA LEU A 128 5.17 -2.81 4.79
C LEU A 128 3.70 -3.08 5.15
N TRP A 129 2.97 -3.77 4.27
CA TRP A 129 1.58 -4.15 4.52
C TRP A 129 1.44 -5.15 5.69
N LEU A 130 2.30 -6.17 5.74
CA LEU A 130 2.32 -7.14 6.86
C LEU A 130 2.59 -6.48 8.21
N ARG A 131 3.37 -5.39 8.22
CA ARG A 131 3.64 -4.57 9.41
C ARG A 131 2.57 -3.51 9.68
N GLN A 132 1.48 -3.51 8.93
CA GLN A 132 0.39 -2.53 9.02
C GLN A 132 0.83 -1.06 8.81
N ALA A 133 2.01 -0.84 8.21
CA ALA A 133 2.54 0.48 7.89
C ALA A 133 1.85 1.15 6.70
N THR A 134 1.17 0.36 5.87
CA THR A 134 0.45 0.85 4.67
C THR A 134 -0.95 0.27 4.62
N THR A 135 -1.90 1.05 4.11
CA THR A 135 -3.25 0.54 3.83
C THR A 135 -3.24 -0.47 2.67
N LYS A 136 -4.29 -1.28 2.57
CA LYS A 136 -4.44 -2.24 1.46
C LYS A 136 -4.49 -1.56 0.07
N PRO A 137 -5.16 -0.41 -0.13
CA PRO A 137 -5.06 0.36 -1.37
C PRO A 137 -3.64 0.87 -1.64
N ALA A 138 -2.95 1.41 -0.64
CA ALA A 138 -1.56 1.89 -0.78
C ALA A 138 -0.60 0.75 -1.18
N PHE A 139 -0.72 -0.41 -0.52
CA PHE A 139 0.01 -1.61 -0.89
C PHE A 139 -0.19 -1.99 -2.36
N LYS A 140 -1.43 -2.00 -2.84
CA LYS A 140 -1.74 -2.38 -4.23
C LYS A 140 -1.20 -1.38 -5.25
N ARG A 141 -1.22 -0.09 -4.92
CA ARG A 141 -0.60 0.97 -5.74
C ARG A 141 0.90 0.81 -5.83
N LEU A 142 1.59 0.62 -4.71
CA LEU A 142 3.03 0.39 -4.69
C LEU A 142 3.43 -0.90 -5.42
N GLN A 143 2.66 -1.98 -5.26
CA GLN A 143 2.88 -3.23 -5.98
C GLN A 143 2.70 -3.07 -7.49
N TYR A 144 1.70 -2.30 -7.93
CA TYR A 144 1.47 -2.00 -9.34
C TYR A 144 2.62 -1.16 -9.92
N ALA A 145 2.99 -0.09 -9.21
CA ALA A 145 4.05 0.85 -9.60
C ALA A 145 5.40 0.17 -9.85
N ILE A 146 5.76 -0.84 -9.06
CA ILE A 146 7.05 -1.55 -9.19
C ILE A 146 7.01 -2.65 -10.26
N LYS A 147 5.92 -3.43 -10.32
CA LYS A 147 5.88 -4.66 -11.12
C LYS A 147 5.44 -4.46 -12.57
N SER A 148 4.70 -3.39 -12.86
CA SER A 148 4.18 -3.13 -14.20
C SER A 148 4.94 -1.98 -14.86
N ASP A 149 4.89 -1.92 -16.20
CA ASP A 149 5.28 -0.72 -16.95
C ASP A 149 4.27 0.38 -16.69
N THR A 150 4.46 0.99 -15.53
CA THR A 150 3.64 2.03 -14.97
C THR A 150 4.12 3.36 -15.53
N SER A 151 3.18 4.27 -15.80
CA SER A 151 3.51 5.63 -16.22
C SER A 151 4.40 6.32 -15.18
N VAL A 152 5.27 7.22 -15.67
CA VAL A 152 6.15 8.05 -14.82
C VAL A 152 5.32 8.83 -13.79
N SER A 153 4.15 9.33 -14.17
CA SER A 153 3.20 10.02 -13.26
C SER A 153 2.83 9.17 -12.03
N ASN A 154 2.50 7.90 -12.22
CA ASN A 154 2.13 7.03 -11.10
C ASN A 154 3.34 6.73 -10.19
N LEU A 155 4.54 6.60 -10.76
CA LEU A 155 5.78 6.41 -9.98
C LEU A 155 6.08 7.63 -9.11
N LEU A 156 5.89 8.83 -9.67
CA LEU A 156 6.11 10.10 -8.98
C LEU A 156 5.08 10.33 -7.86
N GLU A 157 3.80 10.05 -8.11
CA GLU A 157 2.78 10.10 -7.05
C GLU A 157 3.06 9.11 -5.93
N CYS A 158 3.52 7.89 -6.27
CA CYS A 158 3.96 6.92 -5.28
C CYS A 158 5.13 7.42 -4.44
N SER A 159 6.11 8.03 -5.10
CA SER A 159 7.29 8.61 -4.46
C SER A 159 6.90 9.77 -3.54
N ARG A 160 6.02 10.67 -3.98
CA ARG A 160 5.51 11.79 -3.19
C ARG A 160 4.73 11.33 -1.97
N GLY A 161 3.87 10.32 -2.12
CA GLY A 161 3.13 9.73 -0.99
C GLY A 161 4.04 9.13 0.08
N LEU A 162 5.12 8.45 -0.34
CA LEU A 162 6.12 7.93 0.59
C LEU A 162 6.93 9.04 1.26
N LEU A 163 7.30 10.10 0.54
CA LEU A 163 8.00 11.25 1.11
C LEU A 163 7.17 11.97 2.18
N ILE A 164 5.89 12.24 1.89
CA ILE A 164 4.96 12.84 2.86
C ILE A 164 4.86 11.95 4.11
N TRP A 165 4.71 10.64 3.92
CA TRP A 165 4.65 9.72 5.04
C TRP A 165 5.96 9.67 5.83
N LEU A 166 7.12 9.69 5.16
CA LEU A 166 8.43 9.78 5.79
C LEU A 166 8.59 11.07 6.62
N ALA A 167 8.01 12.17 6.15
CA ALA A 167 8.03 13.48 6.81
C ALA A 167 6.96 13.66 7.91
N SER A 168 5.88 12.86 7.93
CA SER A 168 4.73 13.07 8.83
C SER A 168 4.91 12.56 10.27
N ASP A 169 6.13 12.25 10.71
CA ASP A 169 6.42 11.77 12.07
C ASP A 169 7.17 12.84 12.86
N PRO A 170 6.60 13.41 13.94
CA PRO A 170 7.26 14.46 14.74
C PRO A 170 8.51 13.99 15.50
N ASP A 171 8.71 12.67 15.60
CA ASP A 171 9.91 12.05 16.18
C ASP A 171 11.08 11.97 15.19
N SER A 172 10.93 12.53 13.97
CA SER A 172 12.07 12.85 13.11
C SER A 172 12.92 13.92 13.81
N VAL A 173 13.90 13.49 14.59
CA VAL A 173 14.76 14.39 15.35
C VAL A 173 15.53 15.31 14.39
N LEU A 174 15.28 16.61 14.49
CA LEU A 174 16.16 17.66 13.99
C LEU A 174 17.49 17.53 14.74
N GLN A 175 18.53 17.07 14.07
CA GLN A 175 19.90 17.37 14.47
C GLN A 175 20.43 18.45 13.55
#